data_AF-A0A2T9ZJ59-F1
#
_entry.id   AF-A0A2T9ZJ59-F1
#
_cell.length_a   1.000
_cell.length_b   1.000
_cell.length_c   1.000
_cell.angle_alpha   90.00
_cell.angle_beta   90.00
_cell.angle_gamma   90.00
#
_symmetry.space_group_name_H-M   'P 1'
#
loop_
_entity.id
_entity.type
_entity.pdbx_description
1 polymer ?
#
loop_
_entity_poly.entity_id
_entity_poly.type
_entity_poly.pdbx_seq_one_letter_code
_entity_poly.pdbx_strand_id
1 'polypeptide(L)'
;MPKSKTSSKQATIATFFVSAWWHGFYLAYYVSFIAASFVSNTSRLLYRSFNPYYEDPTFLGKAHGIFRAFYYIIGVALTSLSTSFEVIPFSILDVSGAFRIWGSFYYAFPIGLVLNVLFFDFLGGAAVFAELNKQRVHQVKKTDNEKEKLD
;
A
#
# COMPACT_ATOMS: atom_id res chain seq x y z
N MET A 1 10.92 -9.39 -7.92
CA MET A 1 9.92 -10.48 -7.98
C MET A 1 9.81 -10.98 -9.42
N PRO A 2 9.85 -12.31 -9.66
CA PRO A 2 9.68 -12.86 -10.98
C PRO A 2 8.28 -12.52 -11.52
N LYS A 3 8.20 -12.14 -12.80
CA LYS A 3 6.92 -11.92 -13.50
C LYS A 3 6.29 -13.28 -13.79
N SER A 4 5.54 -13.85 -12.85
CA SER A 4 4.68 -15.01 -13.14
C SER A 4 3.20 -14.69 -12.91
N LYS A 5 2.41 -15.25 -13.82
CA LYS A 5 0.98 -15.13 -14.12
C LYS A 5 0.04 -14.70 -12.97
N THR A 6 -0.67 -13.60 -13.22
CA THR A 6 -2.06 -13.26 -12.83
C THR A 6 -2.81 -14.24 -11.90
N SER A 7 -2.56 -14.18 -10.57
CA SER A 7 -3.52 -14.59 -9.51
C SER A 7 -3.13 -14.06 -8.10
N SER A 8 -2.38 -12.96 -8.00
CA SER A 8 -1.90 -12.51 -6.67
C SER A 8 -3.01 -11.96 -5.76
N LYS A 9 -4.04 -11.30 -6.33
CA LYS A 9 -5.12 -10.68 -5.56
C LYS A 9 -6.13 -11.70 -5.03
N GLN A 10 -6.57 -12.61 -5.90
CA GLN A 10 -7.49 -13.70 -5.51
C GLN A 10 -6.84 -14.65 -4.50
N ALA A 11 -5.56 -14.99 -4.67
CA ALA A 11 -4.83 -15.78 -3.70
C ALA A 11 -4.76 -15.09 -2.33
N THR A 12 -4.55 -13.77 -2.28
CA THR A 12 -4.56 -13.01 -1.02
C THR A 12 -5.91 -13.13 -0.32
N ILE A 13 -7.01 -12.87 -1.03
CA ILE A 13 -8.36 -12.96 -0.45
C ILE A 13 -8.63 -14.39 0.06
N ALA A 14 -8.24 -15.42 -0.71
CA ALA A 14 -8.39 -16.81 -0.28
C ALA A 14 -7.60 -17.12 1.00
N THR A 15 -6.36 -16.65 1.12
CA THR A 15 -5.55 -16.83 2.34
C THR A 15 -6.18 -16.15 3.54
N PHE A 16 -6.62 -14.90 3.41
CA PHE A 16 -7.27 -14.17 4.50
C PHE A 16 -8.62 -14.80 4.89
N PHE A 17 -9.36 -15.34 3.93
CA PHE A 17 -10.59 -16.08 4.20
C PHE A 17 -10.34 -17.37 4.98
N VAL A 18 -9.35 -18.17 4.59
CA VAL A 18 -8.94 -19.37 5.35
C VAL A 18 -8.50 -18.99 6.76
N SER A 19 -7.82 -17.85 6.92
CA SER A 19 -7.46 -17.32 8.24
C SER A 19 -8.70 -16.96 9.07
N ALA A 20 -9.70 -16.27 8.48
CA ALA A 20 -10.95 -15.98 9.16
C ALA A 20 -11.67 -17.25 9.62
N TRP A 21 -11.70 -18.26 8.74
CA TRP A 21 -12.32 -19.55 9.02
C TRP A 21 -11.67 -20.27 10.21
N TRP A 22 -10.34 -20.20 10.34
CA TRP A 22 -9.62 -20.76 11.48
C TRP A 22 -10.05 -20.17 12.82
N HIS A 23 -10.40 -18.88 12.85
CA HIS A 23 -10.84 -18.21 14.08
C HIS A 23 -12.31 -18.50 14.44
N GLY A 24 -13.09 -19.07 13.53
CA GLY A 24 -14.47 -19.52 13.78
C GLY A 24 -15.52 -18.76 12.96
N PHE A 25 -16.80 -18.94 13.32
CA PHE A 25 -17.95 -18.45 12.54
C PHE A 25 -18.51 -17.11 13.02
N TYR A 26 -17.71 -16.30 13.73
CA TYR A 26 -18.14 -14.95 14.10
C TYR A 26 -17.95 -14.00 12.91
N LEU A 27 -19.03 -13.33 12.52
CA LEU A 27 -19.04 -12.41 11.37
C LEU A 27 -17.97 -11.29 11.50
N ALA A 28 -17.65 -10.89 12.72
CA ALA A 28 -16.63 -9.88 12.99
C ALA A 28 -15.21 -10.30 12.54
N TYR A 29 -14.88 -11.59 12.60
CA TYR A 29 -13.61 -12.10 12.06
C TYR A 29 -13.53 -11.87 10.56
N TYR A 30 -14.58 -12.21 9.81
CA TYR A 30 -14.61 -12.03 8.36
C TYR A 30 -14.41 -10.56 7.98
N VAL A 31 -15.04 -9.62 8.70
CA VAL A 31 -14.87 -8.18 8.47
C VAL A 31 -13.40 -7.76 8.66
N SER A 32 -12.75 -8.22 9.73
CA SER A 32 -11.33 -7.93 10.01
C SER A 32 -10.41 -8.47 8.91
N PHE A 33 -10.51 -9.76 8.58
CA PHE A 33 -9.64 -10.41 7.60
C PHE A 33 -9.88 -9.93 6.17
N ILE A 34 -11.11 -9.56 5.81
CA ILE A 34 -11.39 -8.93 4.53
C ILE A 34 -10.71 -7.57 4.46
N ALA A 35 -10.84 -6.72 5.49
CA ALA A 35 -10.15 -5.43 5.54
C ALA A 35 -8.62 -5.61 5.42
N ALA A 36 -8.06 -6.57 6.16
CA ALA A 36 -6.65 -6.95 6.11
C ALA A 36 -6.16 -7.32 4.71
N SER A 37 -6.99 -8.05 3.96
CA SER A 37 -6.68 -8.46 2.58
C SER A 37 -6.54 -7.24 1.65
N PHE A 38 -7.41 -6.24 1.81
CA PHE A 38 -7.37 -4.99 1.04
C PHE A 38 -6.18 -4.11 1.44
N VAL A 39 -5.92 -3.97 2.75
CA VAL A 39 -4.73 -3.25 3.26
C VAL A 39 -3.45 -3.87 2.72
N SER A 40 -3.34 -5.20 2.77
CA SER A 40 -2.19 -5.94 2.25
C SER A 40 -2.01 -5.80 0.75
N ASN A 41 -3.10 -5.78 -0.03
CA ASN A 41 -3.01 -5.52 -1.46
C ASN A 41 -2.51 -4.10 -1.75
N THR A 42 -3.09 -3.12 -1.05
CA THR A 42 -2.76 -1.70 -1.20
C THR A 42 -1.32 -1.41 -0.80
N SER A 43 -0.84 -1.96 0.32
CA SER A 43 0.54 -1.76 0.77
C SER A 43 1.56 -2.27 -0.26
N ARG A 44 1.29 -3.41 -0.90
CA ARG A 44 2.15 -3.93 -1.97
C ARG A 44 2.13 -3.08 -3.24
N LEU A 45 0.99 -2.44 -3.56
CA LEU A 45 0.90 -1.52 -4.70
C LEU A 45 1.65 -0.21 -4.42
N LEU A 46 1.45 0.36 -3.24
CA LEU A 46 2.16 1.55 -2.77
C LEU A 46 3.67 1.29 -2.74
N TYR A 47 4.10 0.18 -2.13
CA TYR A 47 5.51 -0.19 -2.08
C TYR A 47 6.12 -0.28 -3.49
N ARG A 48 5.47 -0.97 -4.45
CA ARG A 48 5.99 -1.05 -5.82
C ARG A 48 6.06 0.30 -6.53
N SER A 49 5.13 1.21 -6.22
CA SER A 49 5.07 2.54 -6.83
C SER A 49 6.12 3.48 -6.25
N PHE A 50 6.35 3.45 -4.94
CA PHE A 50 7.22 4.39 -4.24
C PHE A 50 8.64 3.88 -3.99
N ASN A 51 8.86 2.56 -3.85
CA ASN A 51 10.17 1.99 -3.54
C ASN A 51 11.29 2.40 -4.52
N PRO A 52 11.06 2.49 -5.85
CA PRO A 52 12.10 2.96 -6.78
C PRO A 52 12.59 4.39 -6.50
N TYR A 53 11.75 5.24 -5.90
CA TYR A 53 12.10 6.61 -5.54
C TYR A 53 12.81 6.69 -4.17
N TYR A 54 12.46 5.76 -3.28
CA TYR A 54 13.10 5.65 -1.96
C TYR A 54 14.53 5.11 -2.06
N GLU A 55 14.78 4.13 -2.94
CA GLU A 55 16.09 3.49 -3.08
C GLU A 55 17.11 4.34 -3.86
N ASP A 56 16.67 5.28 -4.68
CA ASP A 56 17.55 6.02 -5.57
C ASP A 56 18.11 7.31 -4.90
N PRO A 57 19.41 7.35 -4.56
CA PRO A 57 20.01 8.49 -3.87
C PRO A 57 20.08 9.76 -4.74
N THR A 58 19.91 9.64 -6.05
CA THR A 58 19.88 10.79 -6.97
C THR A 58 18.53 11.49 -6.99
N PHE A 59 17.47 10.80 -6.53
CA PHE A 59 16.13 11.35 -6.48
C PHE A 59 16.06 12.49 -5.44
N LEU A 60 15.61 13.69 -5.87
CA LEU A 60 15.58 14.92 -5.05
C LEU A 60 16.96 15.46 -4.59
N GLY A 61 18.07 14.88 -5.05
CA GLY A 61 19.42 15.34 -4.74
C GLY A 61 19.66 15.57 -3.24
N LYS A 62 19.99 16.81 -2.84
CA LYS A 62 20.23 17.15 -1.43
C LYS A 62 19.01 16.96 -0.52
N ALA A 63 17.79 16.98 -1.06
CA ALA A 63 16.56 16.77 -0.30
C ALA A 63 16.18 15.28 -0.14
N HIS A 64 16.95 14.36 -0.72
CA HIS A 64 16.69 12.92 -0.67
C HIS A 64 16.60 12.36 0.77
N GLY A 65 17.51 12.79 1.66
CA GLY A 65 17.51 12.33 3.06
C GLY A 65 16.24 12.72 3.81
N ILE A 66 15.73 13.92 3.57
CA ILE A 66 14.47 14.41 4.16
C ILE A 66 13.29 13.59 3.63
N PHE A 67 13.24 13.37 2.31
CA PHE A 67 12.22 12.51 1.69
C PHE A 67 12.21 11.10 2.29
N ARG A 68 13.38 10.46 2.47
CA ARG A 68 13.49 9.14 3.08
C ARG A 68 12.95 9.10 4.52
N ALA A 69 13.26 10.12 5.31
CA ALA A 69 12.77 10.21 6.69
C ALA A 69 11.24 10.36 6.74
N PHE A 70 10.67 11.27 5.93
CA PHE A 70 9.22 11.44 5.85
C PHE A 70 8.52 10.18 5.34
N TYR A 71 9.03 9.56 4.27
CA TYR A 71 8.49 8.31 3.73
C TYR A 71 8.44 7.22 4.81
N TYR A 72 9.52 7.09 5.60
CA TYR A 72 9.58 6.12 6.69
C TYR A 72 8.59 6.42 7.82
N ILE A 73 8.57 7.66 8.33
CA ILE A 73 7.67 8.06 9.44
C ILE A 73 6.21 7.92 9.04
N ILE A 74 5.84 8.41 7.86
CA ILE A 74 4.48 8.31 7.34
C ILE A 74 4.11 6.85 7.10
N GLY A 75 5.01 6.04 6.54
CA GLY A 75 4.78 4.62 6.29
C GLY A 75 4.51 3.85 7.59
N VAL A 76 5.30 4.09 8.64
CA VAL A 76 5.09 3.48 9.96
C VAL A 76 3.77 3.96 10.56
N ALA A 77 3.50 5.26 10.55
CA ALA A 77 2.25 5.81 11.10
C ALA A 77 1.01 5.22 10.40
N LEU A 78 1.02 5.17 9.07
CA LEU A 78 -0.09 4.63 8.29
C LEU A 78 -0.27 3.12 8.52
N THR A 79 0.82 2.36 8.63
CA THR A 79 0.76 0.93 8.94
C THR A 79 0.17 0.70 10.33
N SER A 80 0.66 1.40 11.34
CA SER A 80 0.15 1.32 12.72
C SER A 80 -1.32 1.67 12.80
N LEU A 81 -1.75 2.74 12.11
CA LEU A 81 -3.15 3.12 12.05
C LEU A 81 -4.00 2.04 11.37
N SER A 82 -3.53 1.50 10.24
CA SER A 82 -4.24 0.48 9.48
C SER A 82 -4.47 -0.79 10.29
N THR A 83 -3.42 -1.31 10.92
CA THR A 83 -3.51 -2.48 11.79
C THR A 83 -4.42 -2.22 12.98
N SER A 84 -4.39 -1.03 13.56
CA SER A 84 -5.28 -0.68 14.68
C SER A 84 -6.76 -0.76 14.27
N PHE A 85 -7.12 -0.25 13.10
CA PHE A 85 -8.50 -0.30 12.62
C PHE A 85 -8.95 -1.70 12.20
N GLU A 86 -8.04 -2.49 11.63
CA GLU A 86 -8.28 -3.88 11.23
C GLU A 86 -8.62 -4.78 12.43
N VAL A 87 -7.92 -4.58 13.55
CA VAL A 87 -8.06 -5.40 14.77
C VAL A 87 -9.35 -5.09 15.54
N ILE A 88 -9.95 -3.91 15.41
CA ILE A 88 -11.18 -3.51 16.12
C ILE A 88 -12.29 -4.59 16.04
N PRO A 89 -12.77 -5.00 14.85
CA PRO A 89 -13.80 -6.03 14.73
C PRO A 89 -13.35 -7.38 15.30
N PHE A 90 -12.05 -7.72 15.19
CA PHE A 90 -11.50 -8.95 15.75
C PHE A 90 -11.54 -8.96 17.29
N SER A 91 -11.24 -7.83 17.94
CA SER A 91 -11.17 -7.74 19.40
C SER A 91 -12.53 -7.72 20.09
N ILE A 92 -13.52 -7.05 19.50
CA ILE A 92 -14.82 -6.86 20.17
C ILE A 92 -15.84 -7.95 19.83
N LEU A 93 -15.60 -8.73 18.76
CA LEU A 93 -16.46 -9.82 18.28
C LEU A 93 -17.91 -9.43 17.90
N ASP A 94 -18.28 -8.16 18.06
CA ASP A 94 -19.55 -7.57 17.62
C ASP A 94 -19.33 -6.65 16.41
N VAL A 95 -19.98 -7.02 15.31
CA VAL A 95 -19.94 -6.27 14.05
C VAL A 95 -20.58 -4.90 14.20
N SER A 96 -21.69 -4.80 14.94
CA SER A 96 -22.41 -3.54 15.11
C SER A 96 -21.59 -2.54 15.92
N GLY A 97 -20.97 -3.00 17.01
CA GLY A 97 -19.97 -2.27 17.77
C GLY A 97 -18.79 -1.82 16.92
N ALA A 98 -18.30 -2.66 16.00
CA ALA A 98 -17.16 -2.33 15.14
C ALA A 98 -17.49 -1.15 14.22
N PHE A 99 -18.65 -1.24 13.55
CA PHE A 99 -19.11 -0.17 12.66
C PHE A 99 -19.42 1.11 13.43
N ARG A 100 -19.88 1.04 14.68
CA ARG A 100 -20.08 2.21 15.53
C ARG A 100 -18.76 2.89 15.89
N ILE A 101 -17.73 2.13 16.25
CA ILE A 101 -16.40 2.66 16.52
C ILE A 101 -15.82 3.28 15.25
N TRP A 102 -15.88 2.60 14.12
CA TRP A 102 -15.46 3.18 12.84
C TRP A 102 -16.25 4.44 12.47
N GLY A 103 -17.54 4.50 12.81
CA GLY A 103 -18.39 5.68 12.65
C GLY A 103 -17.93 6.87 13.50
N SER A 104 -17.43 6.65 14.72
CA SER A 104 -16.82 7.70 15.56
C SER A 104 -15.56 8.32 14.92
N PHE A 105 -14.90 7.59 14.01
CA PHE A 105 -13.80 8.09 13.20
C PHE A 105 -14.25 8.49 11.78
N TYR A 106 -15.54 8.75 11.57
CA TYR A 106 -16.13 9.14 10.29
C TYR A 106 -15.82 8.19 9.13
N TYR A 107 -15.59 6.91 9.42
CA TYR A 107 -15.16 5.92 8.43
C TYR A 107 -13.89 6.33 7.66
N ALA A 108 -13.05 7.19 8.23
CA ALA A 108 -11.87 7.74 7.55
C ALA A 108 -10.91 6.66 7.03
N PHE A 109 -10.72 5.60 7.82
CA PHE A 109 -9.87 4.47 7.43
C PHE A 109 -10.41 3.67 6.23
N PRO A 110 -11.64 3.08 6.29
CA PRO A 110 -12.17 2.34 5.15
C PRO A 110 -12.34 3.22 3.90
N ILE A 111 -12.71 4.51 4.05
CA ILE A 111 -12.76 5.45 2.93
C ILE A 111 -11.37 5.64 2.33
N GLY A 112 -10.36 5.92 3.15
CA GLY A 112 -8.97 6.09 2.69
C GLY A 112 -8.44 4.84 1.99
N LEU A 113 -8.76 3.66 2.49
CA LEU A 113 -8.38 2.38 1.88
C LEU A 113 -9.04 2.21 0.50
N VAL A 114 -10.35 2.45 0.40
CA VAL A 114 -11.09 2.37 -0.87
C VAL A 114 -10.54 3.37 -1.88
N LEU A 115 -10.28 4.62 -1.47
CA LEU A 115 -9.70 5.64 -2.35
C LEU A 115 -8.32 5.23 -2.88
N ASN A 116 -7.46 4.66 -2.02
CA ASN A 116 -6.15 4.17 -2.46
C ASN A 116 -6.27 3.00 -3.43
N VAL A 117 -7.15 2.03 -3.17
CA VAL A 117 -7.40 0.93 -4.10
C VAL A 117 -7.93 1.47 -5.43
N LEU A 118 -8.93 2.35 -5.42
CA LEU A 118 -9.47 2.94 -6.64
C LEU A 118 -8.40 3.69 -7.43
N PHE A 119 -7.57 4.49 -6.77
CA PHE A 119 -6.52 5.25 -7.44
C PHE A 119 -5.44 4.35 -8.05
N PHE A 120 -4.89 3.41 -7.27
CA PHE A 120 -3.76 2.59 -7.72
C PHE A 120 -4.15 1.40 -8.61
N ASP A 121 -5.29 0.75 -8.34
CA ASP A 121 -5.76 -0.40 -9.12
C ASP A 121 -6.69 0.00 -10.28
N PHE A 122 -7.60 0.96 -10.10
CA PHE A 122 -8.66 1.26 -11.09
C PHE A 122 -8.33 2.44 -12.00
N LEU A 123 -7.84 3.55 -11.44
CA LEU A 123 -7.49 4.76 -12.19
C LEU A 123 -6.09 4.72 -12.82
N GLY A 124 -5.39 3.59 -12.72
CA GLY A 124 -4.08 3.39 -13.34
C GLY A 124 -2.95 4.14 -12.64
N GLY A 125 -3.12 4.58 -11.39
CA GLY A 125 -2.08 5.28 -10.64
C GLY A 125 -0.76 4.50 -10.60
N ALA A 126 -0.82 3.17 -10.43
CA ALA A 126 0.38 2.32 -10.48
C ALA A 126 1.11 2.38 -11.85
N ALA A 127 0.36 2.48 -12.95
CA ALA A 127 0.94 2.62 -14.29
C ALA A 127 1.57 4.00 -14.49
N VAL A 128 0.93 5.06 -13.96
CA VAL A 128 1.49 6.43 -13.97
C VAL A 128 2.82 6.47 -13.23
N PHE A 129 2.88 5.95 -12.01
CA PHE A 129 4.14 5.91 -11.23
C PHE A 129 5.22 5.06 -11.89
N ALA A 130 4.84 3.96 -12.55
CA ALA A 130 5.76 3.14 -13.31
C ALA A 130 6.32 3.89 -14.53
N GLU A 131 5.50 4.64 -15.26
CA GLU A 131 5.92 5.42 -16.42
C GLU A 131 6.79 6.61 -16.02
N LEU A 132 6.42 7.34 -14.96
CA LEU A 132 7.25 8.39 -14.38
C LEU A 132 8.64 7.87 -13.99
N ASN A 133 8.71 6.67 -13.39
CA ASN A 133 9.99 6.09 -13.02
C ASN A 133 10.82 5.70 -14.26
N LYS A 134 10.20 5.20 -15.34
CA LYS A 134 10.93 4.93 -16.60
C LYS A 134 11.49 6.21 -17.20
N GLN A 135 10.68 7.26 -17.32
CA GLN A 135 11.10 8.55 -17.88
C GLN A 135 12.28 9.12 -17.09
N ARG A 136 12.21 9.05 -15.75
CA ARG A 136 13.28 9.44 -14.85
C ARG A 136 14.58 8.68 -15.12
N VAL A 137 14.51 7.34 -15.18
CA VAL A 137 15.69 6.49 -15.45
C VAL A 137 16.31 6.81 -16.82
N HIS A 138 15.47 7.07 -17.84
CA HIS A 138 15.96 7.48 -19.16
C HIS A 138 16.66 8.84 -19.13
N GLN A 139 16.15 9.81 -18.37
CA GLN A 139 16.78 11.13 -18.23
C GLN A 139 18.12 11.06 -17.51
N VAL A 140 18.21 10.28 -16.43
CA VAL A 140 19.47 10.07 -15.69
C VAL A 140 20.54 9.47 -16.62
N LYS A 141 20.22 8.38 -17.33
CA LYS A 141 21.13 7.76 -18.31
C LYS A 141 21.56 8.71 -19.41
N LYS A 142 20.66 9.53 -19.94
CA LYS A 142 20.99 10.52 -20.97
C LYS A 142 22.00 11.54 -20.44
N THR A 143 21.81 12.00 -19.21
CA THR A 143 22.68 13.00 -18.56
C THR A 143 24.07 12.43 -18.29
N ASP A 144 24.15 11.17 -17.85
CA ASP A 144 25.43 10.50 -17.60
C ASP A 144 26.21 10.28 -18.91
N ASN A 145 25.52 9.85 -19.98
CA ASN A 145 26.12 9.68 -21.31
C ASN A 145 26.59 11.02 -21.93
N GLU A 146 25.95 12.14 -21.60
CA GLU A 146 26.39 13.47 -22.07
C GLU A 146 27.65 13.93 -21.34
N LYS A 147 27.79 13.62 -20.04
CA LYS A 147 29.01 13.91 -19.26
C LYS A 147 30.20 13.08 -19.74
N GLU A 148 30.01 11.79 -19.99
CA GLU A 148 31.06 10.90 -20.50
C GLU A 148 31.61 11.32 -21.87
N LYS A 149 30.83 12.06 -22.67
CA LYS A 149 31.28 12.58 -23.97
C LYS A 149 32.04 13.91 -23.90
N LEU A 150 31.97 14.60 -22.75
CA LEU A 150 32.60 15.90 -22.53
C LEU A 150 33.96 15.76 -21.81
N ASP A 151 34.20 14.61 -21.19
CA ASP A 151 35.46 14.19 -20.58
C ASP A 151 36.35 13.44 -21.61
#